data_AF-A0A0B4EDL0-F1
#
_entry.id   AF-A0A0B4EDL0-F1
#
_cell.length_a   1.000
_cell.length_b   1.000
_cell.length_c   1.000
_cell.angle_alpha   90.00
_cell.angle_beta   90.00
_cell.angle_gamma   90.00
#
_symmetry.space_group_name_H-M   'P 1'
#
loop_
_entity.id
_entity.type
_entity.pdbx_description
1 polymer ?
#
loop_
_entity_poly.entity_id
_entity_poly.type
_entity_poly.pdbx_seq_one_letter_code
_entity_poly.pdbx_strand_id
1 'polypeptide(L)'
;NDDGVGVRLQVSVPLGGDRSLSTYARRQGLRSSIGTAYDERVDETLNYQVRSDHELGEPAGNTLGATLNTTSRYAQVGLGINRDSYNTSYSGQVQGGVVAHSEGVTLSPYPVEDTFGV
;
A
#
# COMPACT_ATOMS: atom_id res chain seq x y z
N ASN A 1 30.82 7.13 7.95
CA ASN A 1 30.12 5.84 8.16
C ASN A 1 28.65 6.20 8.15
N ASP A 2 28.15 6.53 6.95
CA ASP A 2 26.87 7.25 6.71
C ASP A 2 25.90 6.38 5.91
N ASP A 3 26.16 5.07 5.89
CA ASP A 3 25.49 4.10 5.01
C ASP A 3 24.06 3.75 5.47
N GLY A 4 23.61 4.33 6.59
CA GLY A 4 22.30 4.08 7.19
C GLY A 4 21.32 5.26 7.17
N VAL A 5 21.73 6.45 6.74
CA VAL A 5 20.84 7.62 6.79
C VAL A 5 19.97 7.68 5.55
N GLY A 6 18.66 7.57 5.75
CA GLY A 6 17.62 7.73 4.75
C GLY A 6 16.86 9.04 4.96
N VAL A 7 16.80 9.89 3.95
CA VAL A 7 15.98 11.11 3.93
C VAL A 7 14.86 10.89 2.92
N ARG A 8 13.61 11.21 3.31
CA ARG A 8 12.45 11.19 2.42
C ARG A 8 11.73 12.53 2.52
N LEU A 9 11.44 13.12 1.37
CA LEU A 9 10.60 14.28 1.20
C LEU A 9 9.36 13.84 0.43
N GLN A 10 8.16 14.18 0.89
CA GLN A 10 6.91 13.86 0.23
C GLN A 10 6.00 15.10 0.24
N VAL A 11 5.41 15.39 -0.91
CA VAL A 11 4.41 16.43 -1.10
C VAL A 11 3.16 15.77 -1.63
N SER A 12 2.04 15.90 -0.92
CA SER A 12 0.74 15.36 -1.32
C SER A 12 -0.25 16.48 -1.56
N VAL A 13 -0.92 16.44 -2.71
CA VAL A 13 -1.95 17.38 -3.11
C VAL A 13 -3.27 16.62 -3.28
N PRO A 14 -4.31 16.92 -2.47
CA PRO A 14 -5.63 16.37 -2.70
C PRO A 14 -6.23 16.97 -3.97
N LEU A 15 -6.75 16.14 -4.87
CA LEU A 15 -7.33 16.58 -6.16
C LEU A 15 -8.86 16.79 -6.07
N GLY A 16 -9.40 16.78 -4.84
CA GLY A 16 -10.84 16.89 -4.56
C GLY A 16 -11.56 15.56 -4.70
N GLY A 17 -12.57 15.31 -3.86
CA GLY A 17 -13.12 13.97 -3.66
C GLY A 17 -12.11 13.07 -2.92
N ASP A 18 -12.16 11.78 -3.21
CA ASP A 18 -11.35 10.74 -2.55
C ASP A 18 -10.06 10.38 -3.32
N ARG A 19 -9.50 11.37 -4.03
CA ARG A 19 -8.27 11.23 -4.84
C ARG A 19 -7.18 12.18 -4.37
N SER A 20 -5.96 11.69 -4.34
CA SER A 20 -4.77 12.44 -3.97
C SER A 20 -3.59 12.05 -4.86
N LEU A 21 -2.80 13.06 -5.23
CA LEU A 21 -1.54 12.86 -5.93
C LEU A 21 -0.42 13.21 -4.97
N SER A 22 0.53 12.32 -4.79
CA SER A 22 1.72 12.57 -3.99
C SER A 22 2.99 12.36 -4.80
N THR A 23 3.92 13.29 -4.67
CA THR A 23 5.26 13.20 -5.24
C THR A 23 6.24 13.10 -4.08
N TYR A 24 7.19 12.18 -4.17
CA TYR A 24 8.18 11.98 -3.13
C TYR A 24 9.57 11.79 -3.71
N ALA A 25 10.56 12.29 -2.99
CA ALA A 25 11.97 12.03 -3.27
C ALA A 25 12.56 11.34 -2.05
N ARG A 26 13.30 10.25 -2.26
CA ARG A 26 14.04 9.56 -1.22
C ARG A 26 15.52 9.53 -1.58
N ARG A 27 16.37 9.63 -0.56
CA ARG A 27 17.81 9.43 -0.66
C ARG A 27 18.24 8.55 0.49
N GLN A 28 18.88 7.44 0.19
CA GLN A 28 19.38 6.49 1.16
C GLN A 28 20.83 6.15 0.81
N GLY A 29 21.77 6.70 1.59
CA GLY A 29 23.20 6.64 1.28
C GLY A 29 23.50 7.20 -0.12
N LEU A 30 24.01 6.34 -1.00
CA LEU A 30 24.35 6.66 -2.39
C LEU A 30 23.16 6.55 -3.37
N ARG A 31 22.04 5.95 -2.94
CA ARG A 31 20.86 5.75 -3.80
C ARG A 31 19.91 6.92 -3.63
N SER A 32 19.56 7.57 -4.73
CA SER A 32 18.48 8.55 -4.74
C SER A 32 17.37 8.03 -5.63
N SER A 33 16.11 8.26 -5.29
CA SER A 33 15.00 7.99 -6.19
C SER A 33 13.91 9.03 -6.03
N ILE A 34 13.21 9.28 -7.12
CA ILE A 34 12.08 10.20 -7.18
C ILE A 34 10.87 9.43 -7.68
N GLY A 35 9.75 9.60 -7.01
CA GLY A 35 8.54 8.86 -7.32
C GLY A 35 7.30 9.73 -7.23
N THR A 36 6.26 9.27 -7.91
CA THR A 36 4.92 9.84 -7.83
C THR A 36 3.95 8.70 -7.58
N ALA A 37 3.08 8.89 -6.61
CA ALA A 37 1.98 8.00 -6.29
C ALA A 37 0.66 8.73 -6.52
N TYR A 38 -0.23 8.09 -7.26
CA TYR A 38 -1.61 8.48 -7.41
C TYR A 38 -2.47 7.51 -6.61
N ASP A 39 -3.26 8.06 -5.72
CA ASP A 39 -4.13 7.32 -4.82
C ASP A 39 -5.56 7.78 -5.06
N GLU A 40 -6.46 6.85 -5.36
CA GLU A 40 -7.88 7.15 -5.51
C GLU A 40 -8.71 6.06 -4.84
N ARG A 41 -9.62 6.52 -4.00
CA ARG A 41 -10.61 5.69 -3.34
C ARG A 41 -11.93 5.94 -4.06
N VAL A 42 -12.36 4.93 -4.81
CA VAL A 42 -13.59 4.98 -5.62
C VAL A 42 -14.79 4.99 -4.68
N ASP A 43 -14.74 4.16 -3.63
CA ASP A 43 -15.77 4.01 -2.62
C ASP A 43 -15.15 3.64 -1.27
N GLU A 44 -15.96 3.50 -0.22
CA GLU A 44 -15.54 2.95 1.08
C GLU A 44 -15.00 1.50 1.00
N THR A 45 -15.32 0.78 -0.08
CA THR A 45 -14.94 -0.63 -0.28
C THR A 45 -13.83 -0.86 -1.30
N LEU A 46 -13.38 0.16 -2.03
CA LEU A 46 -12.41 -0.02 -3.11
C LEU A 46 -11.44 1.17 -3.17
N ASN A 47 -10.16 0.87 -3.02
CA ASN A 47 -9.07 1.81 -3.23
C ASN A 47 -8.10 1.27 -4.27
N TYR A 48 -7.60 2.16 -5.13
CA TYR A 48 -6.49 1.88 -6.02
C TYR A 48 -5.37 2.88 -5.81
N GLN A 49 -4.15 2.38 -5.93
CA GLN A 49 -2.94 3.18 -5.86
C GLN A 49 -2.03 2.78 -7.01
N VAL A 50 -1.49 3.76 -7.70
CA VAL A 50 -0.46 3.56 -8.72
C VAL A 50 0.73 4.42 -8.36
N ARG A 51 1.91 3.80 -8.27
CA ARG A 51 3.18 4.47 -8.00
C ARG A 51 4.16 4.23 -9.14
N SER A 52 4.93 5.26 -9.43
CA SER A 52 6.03 5.20 -10.38
C SER A 52 7.23 5.86 -9.74
N ASP A 53 8.34 5.14 -9.66
CA ASP A 53 9.59 5.54 -9.06
C ASP A 53 10.71 5.44 -10.08
N HIS A 54 11.59 6.42 -10.08
CA HIS A 54 12.78 6.48 -10.91
C HIS A 54 14.01 6.62 -10.01
N GLU A 55 14.93 5.65 -10.08
CA GLU A 55 16.20 5.69 -9.35
C GLU A 55 17.18 6.63 -10.06
N LEU A 56 17.59 7.68 -9.35
CA LEU A 56 18.59 8.67 -9.73
C LEU A 56 19.95 8.18 -9.20
N GLY A 57 20.63 7.35 -9.97
CA GLY A 57 21.94 6.78 -9.64
C GLY A 57 22.32 5.63 -10.58
N GLU A 58 23.48 5.02 -10.37
CA GLU A 58 23.88 3.82 -11.10
C GLU A 58 23.75 2.58 -10.19
N PRO A 59 23.00 1.54 -10.61
CA PRO A 59 22.23 1.44 -11.86
C PRO A 59 20.95 2.29 -11.83
N ALA A 60 20.63 2.95 -12.95
CA ALA A 60 19.38 3.67 -13.10
C ALA A 60 18.24 2.65 -13.29
N GLY A 61 17.21 2.77 -12.47
CA GLY A 61 16.10 1.83 -12.39
C GLY A 61 14.76 2.52 -12.52
N ASN A 62 13.80 1.87 -13.17
CA ASN A 62 12.40 2.27 -13.11
C ASN A 62 11.65 1.23 -12.30
N THR A 63 10.85 1.70 -11.35
CA THR A 63 9.96 0.86 -10.56
C THR A 63 8.54 1.35 -10.75
N LEU A 64 7.66 0.44 -11.19
CA LEU A 64 6.24 0.70 -11.34
C LEU A 64 5.50 -0.22 -10.38
N GLY A 65 4.71 0.39 -9.51
CA GLY A 65 3.85 -0.32 -8.57
C GLY A 65 2.39 0.00 -8.80
N ALA A 66 1.53 -1.00 -8.67
CA ALA A 66 0.11 -0.79 -8.54
C ALA A 66 -0.41 -1.63 -7.37
N THR A 67 -1.33 -1.08 -6.60
CA THR A 67 -1.95 -1.76 -5.48
C THR A 67 -3.44 -1.50 -5.55
N LEU A 68 -4.21 -2.55 -5.36
CA LEU A 68 -5.65 -2.53 -5.32
C LEU A 68 -6.04 -3.16 -3.99
N ASN A 69 -6.72 -2.41 -3.11
CA ASN A 69 -7.34 -3.03 -1.95
C ASN A 69 -8.85 -2.85 -2.01
N THR A 70 -9.54 -3.92 -1.65
CA THR A 70 -10.98 -3.96 -1.56
C THR A 70 -11.39 -4.48 -0.19
N THR A 71 -12.32 -3.76 0.42
CA THR A 71 -12.92 -4.11 1.70
C THR A 71 -14.32 -4.64 1.41
N SER A 72 -14.46 -5.96 1.41
CA SER A 72 -15.77 -6.60 1.36
C SER A 72 -16.41 -6.62 2.74
N ARG A 73 -17.73 -6.87 2.79
CA ARG A 73 -18.50 -7.01 4.03
C ARG A 73 -18.07 -8.20 4.92
N TYR A 74 -17.14 -9.04 4.47
CA TYR A 74 -16.68 -10.24 5.18
C TYR A 74 -15.15 -10.32 5.34
N ALA A 75 -14.38 -9.67 4.46
CA ALA A 75 -12.92 -9.67 4.49
C ALA A 75 -12.35 -8.51 3.67
N GLN A 76 -11.15 -8.08 4.01
CA GLN A 76 -10.30 -7.17 3.25
C GLN A 76 -9.36 -7.98 2.36
N VAL A 77 -9.25 -7.59 1.11
CA VAL A 77 -8.37 -8.21 0.11
C VAL A 77 -7.49 -7.11 -0.47
N GLY A 78 -6.18 -7.29 -0.41
CA GLY A 78 -5.19 -6.42 -1.03
C GLY A 78 -4.39 -7.18 -2.07
N LEU A 79 -4.22 -6.60 -3.24
CA LEU A 79 -3.40 -7.12 -4.32
C LEU A 79 -2.40 -6.05 -4.72
N GLY A 80 -1.14 -6.43 -4.85
CA GLY A 80 -0.08 -5.51 -5.24
C GLY A 80 0.82 -6.14 -6.30
N ILE A 81 1.13 -5.37 -7.33
CA ILE A 81 2.16 -5.69 -8.31
C ILE A 81 3.25 -4.63 -8.24
N ASN A 82 4.51 -5.04 -8.21
CA ASN A 82 5.65 -4.14 -8.27
C ASN A 82 6.66 -4.67 -9.29
N ARG A 83 6.91 -3.90 -10.32
CA ARG A 83 7.84 -4.22 -11.40
C ARG A 83 9.02 -3.25 -11.34
N ASP A 84 10.19 -3.81 -11.14
CA ASP A 84 11.48 -3.13 -11.20
C ASP A 84 12.18 -3.48 -12.52
N SER A 85 13.30 -2.83 -12.84
CA SER A 85 14.06 -3.09 -14.08
C SER A 85 14.53 -4.54 -14.26
N TYR A 86 14.59 -5.32 -13.17
CA TYR A 86 15.14 -6.68 -13.17
C TYR A 86 14.15 -7.76 -12.74
N ASN A 87 13.12 -7.41 -11.96
CA ASN A 87 12.20 -8.37 -11.36
C ASN A 87 10.78 -7.82 -11.35
N THR A 88 9.80 -8.72 -11.39
CA THR A 88 8.40 -8.38 -11.15
C THR A 88 7.91 -9.21 -9.99
N SER A 89 7.46 -8.53 -8.95
CA SER A 89 6.89 -9.12 -7.75
C SER A 89 5.37 -8.94 -7.76
N TYR A 90 4.69 -9.99 -7.33
CA TYR A 90 3.25 -10.02 -7.14
C TYR A 90 2.98 -10.37 -5.69
N SER A 91 2.08 -9.64 -5.08
CA SER A 91 1.70 -9.77 -3.68
C SER A 91 0.19 -9.81 -3.58
N GLY A 92 -0.30 -10.66 -2.68
CA GLY A 92 -1.71 -10.78 -2.37
C GLY A 92 -1.85 -11.01 -0.87
N GLN A 93 -2.75 -10.26 -0.26
CA GLN A 93 -3.08 -10.36 1.15
C GLN A 93 -4.59 -10.45 1.29
N VAL A 94 -5.03 -11.29 2.22
CA VAL A 94 -6.44 -11.38 2.62
C VAL A 94 -6.47 -11.31 4.13
N GLN A 95 -7.24 -10.38 4.67
CA GLN A 95 -7.40 -10.16 6.10
C GLN A 95 -8.88 -10.17 6.44
N GLY A 96 -9.28 -11.00 7.39
CA GLY A 96 -10.67 -11.10 7.85
C GLY A 96 -10.74 -11.84 9.17
N GLY A 97 -11.84 -11.68 9.91
CA GLY A 97 -12.11 -12.40 11.15
C GLY A 97 -13.02 -13.60 10.88
N VAL A 98 -12.71 -14.75 11.47
CA VAL A 98 -13.61 -15.90 11.49
C VAL A 98 -14.08 -16.08 12.94
N VAL A 99 -15.39 -15.93 13.19
CA VAL A 99 -15.99 -16.20 14.49
C VAL A 99 -16.65 -17.58 14.44
N ALA A 100 -16.09 -18.52 15.19
CA ALA A 100 -16.69 -19.85 15.36
C ALA A 100 -17.58 -19.86 16.61
N HIS A 101 -18.88 -20.15 16.44
CA HIS A 101 -19.81 -20.41 17.56
C HIS A 101 -20.36 -21.84 17.48
N SER A 102 -20.85 -22.38 18.59
CA SER A 102 -21.25 -23.79 18.76
C SER A 102 -22.48 -24.25 17.95
N GLU A 103 -23.03 -23.41 17.06
CA GLU A 103 -24.23 -23.70 16.24
C GLU A 103 -24.04 -23.29 14.76
N GLY A 104 -22.85 -22.83 14.35
CA GLY A 104 -22.58 -22.38 12.99
C GLY A 104 -21.30 -21.54 12.84
N VAL A 105 -20.88 -21.29 11.60
CA VAL A 105 -19.73 -20.43 11.26
C VAL A 105 -20.23 -19.08 10.79
N THR A 106 -19.89 -17.98 11.48
CA THR A 106 -20.21 -16.61 11.03
C THR A 106 -18.91 -15.89 10.65
N LEU A 107 -18.76 -15.53 9.38
CA LEU A 107 -17.62 -14.75 8.88
C LEU A 107 -17.88 -13.26 9.14
N SER A 108 -16.97 -12.55 9.79
CA SER A 108 -17.10 -11.11 10.05
C SER A 108 -15.82 -10.33 9.74
N PRO A 109 -15.90 -9.17 9.07
CA PRO A 109 -14.75 -8.40 8.58
C PRO A 109 -14.03 -7.59 9.68
N TYR A 110 -14.54 -7.61 10.92
CA TYR A 110 -13.95 -6.94 12.07
C TYR A 110 -13.33 -7.98 13.02
N PRO A 111 -12.09 -7.81 13.49
CA PRO A 111 -11.62 -8.55 14.65
C PRO A 111 -12.55 -8.20 15.81
N VAL A 112 -13.12 -9.21 16.44
CA VAL A 112 -13.86 -9.02 17.69
C VAL A 112 -12.81 -8.54 18.69
N GLU A 113 -12.88 -7.28 19.09
CA GLU A 113 -12.20 -6.82 20.30
C GLU A 113 -12.79 -7.62 21.45
N ASP A 114 -12.08 -8.65 21.89
CA ASP A 114 -12.26 -9.24 23.21
C ASP A 114 -11.73 -8.23 24.25
N THR A 115 -12.35 -7.05 24.32
CA THR A 115 -12.31 -6.24 25.53
C THR A 115 -13.42 -6.79 26.42
N PHE A 116 -13.11 -7.87 27.13
CA PHE A 116 -13.71 -8.07 28.44
C PHE A 116 -13.38 -6.85 29.28
N GLY A 117 -14.31 -5.91 29.36
CA GLY A 117 -14.36 -5.02 30.51
C GLY A 117 -14.58 -5.88 31.75
N VAL A 118 -13.62 -5.86 32.66
CA VAL A 118 -13.82 -6.18 34.08
C VAL A 118 -13.97 -4.87 34.84
#